data_AF-A0A3T1B7U9-F1
#
_entry.id   AF-A0A3T1B7U9-F1
#
_cell.length_a   1.000
_cell.length_b   1.000
_cell.length_c   1.000
_cell.angle_alpha   90.00
_cell.angle_beta   90.00
_cell.angle_gamma   90.00
#
_symmetry.space_group_name_H-M   'P 1'
#
loop_
_entity.id
_entity.type
_entity.pdbx_description
1 polymer ?
#
loop_
_entity_poly.entity_id
_entity_poly.type
_entity_poly.pdbx_seq_one_letter_code
_entity_poly.pdbx_strand_id
1 'polypeptide(L)' 'MIVSGRLRLSRWETPEGEKRSAYGLEVDEIGPSLKFTTAKVVKTSRNKGEGFNPPEPPNDAWSTPPQQAKEEVPF' A
#
# COMPACT_ATOMS: atom_id res chain seq x y z
N MET A 1 15.23 -10.91 -1.59
CA MET A 1 14.17 -10.20 -0.84
C MET A 1 14.76 -8.91 -0.31
N ILE A 2 13.97 -7.86 -0.24
CA ILE A 2 14.35 -6.59 0.37
C ILE A 2 13.34 -6.33 1.48
N VAL A 3 13.85 -5.94 2.64
CA VAL A 3 13.05 -5.62 3.83
C VAL A 3 13.55 -4.30 4.37
N SER A 4 12.63 -3.38 4.64
CA SER A 4 12.90 -2.10 5.26
C SER A 4 12.18 -2.03 6.60
N GLY A 5 12.84 -1.49 7.61
CA GLY A 5 12.30 -1.49 8.97
C GLY A 5 13.31 -1.07 10.02
N ARG A 6 12.95 -1.29 11.29
CA ARG A 6 13.73 -0.87 12.47
C ARG A 6 14.26 -2.08 13.22
N LEU A 7 15.54 -2.06 13.57
CA LEU A 7 16.14 -3.09 14.40
C LEU A 7 15.75 -2.86 15.87
N ARG A 8 15.30 -3.92 16.54
CA ARG A 8 15.01 -3.96 17.97
C ARG A 8 15.86 -5.02 18.65
N LEU A 9 16.31 -4.70 19.86
CA LEU A 9 16.96 -5.66 20.75
C LEU A 9 16.04 -5.90 21.93
N SER A 10 15.44 -7.09 21.97
CA SER A 10 14.60 -7.52 23.09
C SER A 10 15.47 -8.29 24.07
N ARG A 11 15.41 -7.92 25.35
CA ARG A 11 16.07 -8.64 26.45
C ARG A 11 14.99 -9.10 27.42
N TRP A 12 15.04 -10.35 27.83
CA TRP A 12 14.09 -10.92 28.80
C TRP A 12 14.78 -11.96 29.67
N GLU A 13 14.20 -12.23 30.83
CA GLU A 13 14.62 -13.31 31.71
C GLU A 13 13.68 -14.50 31.53
N THR A 14 14.23 -15.71 31.45
CA THR A 14 13.41 -16.93 31.46
C THR A 14 12.94 -17.23 32.88
N PRO A 15 11.90 -18.06 33.06
CA PRO A 15 11.45 -18.48 34.40
C PRO A 15 12.55 -19.11 35.26
N GLU A 16 13.57 -19.68 34.63
CA GLU A 16 14.75 -20.29 35.26
C GLU A 16 15.84 -19.26 35.61
N GLY A 17 15.60 -17.96 35.37
CA GLY A 17 16.50 -16.85 35.68
C GLY A 17 17.57 -16.58 34.61
N GLU A 18 17.47 -17.20 33.43
CA GLU A 18 18.45 -17.00 32.36
C GLU A 18 18.16 -15.69 31.61
N LYS A 19 19.15 -14.79 31.57
CA LYS A 19 19.07 -13.54 30.79
C LYS A 19 19.30 -13.84 29.31
N ARG A 20 18.26 -13.69 28.49
CA ARG A 20 18.34 -13.88 27.04
C ARG A 20 18.13 -12.57 26.31
N SER A 21 18.71 -12.49 25.12
CA SER A 21 18.53 -11.36 24.21
C SER A 21 18.32 -11.84 22.79
N ALA A 22 17.42 -11.19 22.05
CA ALA A 22 17.25 -11.43 20.62
C ALA A 22 17.18 -10.12 19.85
N TYR A 23 17.75 -10.17 18.65
CA TYR A 23 17.58 -9.13 17.65
C TYR A 23 16.33 -9.43 16.82
N GLY A 24 15.42 -8.46 16.74
CA GLY A 24 14.22 -8.52 15.89
C GLY A 24 14.21 -7.35 14.91
N LEU A 25 13.60 -7.54 13.75
CA LEU A 25 13.36 -6.48 12.78
C LEU A 25 11.86 -6.17 12.77
N GLU A 26 11.49 -4.96 13.17
CA GLU A 26 10.15 -4.41 12.96
C GLU A 26 10.05 -4.01 11.49
N VAL A 27 9.22 -4.68 10.71
CA VAL A 27 9.16 -4.53 9.25
C VAL A 27 8.12 -3.48 8.86
N ASP A 28 8.56 -2.43 8.15
CA ASP A 28 7.68 -1.41 7.57
C ASP A 28 7.29 -1.81 6.13
N GLU A 29 8.26 -2.26 5.33
CA GLU A 29 8.06 -2.66 3.94
C GLU A 29 8.83 -3.93 3.58
N ILE A 30 8.28 -4.73 2.67
CA ILE A 30 8.85 -6.02 2.25
C ILE A 30 8.51 -6.32 0.80
N GLY A 31 9.47 -6.89 0.06
CA GLY A 31 9.23 -7.30 -1.32
C GLY A 31 10.26 -8.30 -1.89
N PRO A 32 9.90 -8.97 -3.00
CA PRO A 32 10.86 -9.79 -3.74
C PRO A 32 11.99 -8.90 -4.28
N SER A 33 13.20 -9.45 -4.34
CA SER A 33 14.29 -8.74 -5.02
C SER A 33 14.23 -9.05 -6.51
N LEU A 34 14.18 -8.03 -7.36
CA LEU A 34 14.18 -8.19 -8.82
C LEU A 34 15.59 -8.20 -9.43
N LYS A 35 16.64 -8.23 -8.58
CA LYS A 35 18.04 -8.19 -9.05
C LYS A 35 18.37 -9.35 -9.99
N PHE A 36 17.81 -10.53 -9.73
CA PHE A 36 18.08 -11.76 -10.48
C PHE A 36 16.82 -12.55 -10.85
N THR A 37 15.63 -12.00 -10.57
CA THR A 37 14.35 -12.67 -10.80
C THR A 37 13.30 -11.68 -11.28
N THR A 38 12.24 -12.19 -11.92
CA THR A 38 11.06 -11.41 -12.29
C THR A 38 9.93 -11.65 -11.29
N ALA A 39 9.02 -10.69 -11.16
CA ALA A 39 7.81 -10.84 -10.35
C ALA A 39 6.62 -10.16 -11.04
N LYS A 40 5.44 -10.77 -10.96
CA LYS A 40 4.19 -10.16 -11.42
C LYS A 40 3.60 -9.33 -10.27
N VAL A 41 3.44 -8.02 -10.50
CA VAL A 41 2.82 -7.12 -9.52
C VAL A 41 1.32 -7.05 -9.76
N VAL A 42 0.54 -7.41 -8.74
CA VAL A 42 -0.92 -7.22 -8.73
C VAL A 42 -1.25 -6.25 -7.61
N LYS A 43 -1.77 -5.07 -7.97
CA LYS A 43 -2.19 -4.08 -6.98
C LYS A 43 -3.49 -4.54 -6.35
N THR A 44 -3.56 -4.53 -5.03
CA THR A 44 -4.83 -4.78 -4.34
C THR A 44 -5.76 -3.60 -4.59
N SER A 45 -6.98 -3.88 -5.07
CA SER A 45 -8.01 -2.85 -5.16
C SER A 45 -8.55 -2.65 -3.75
N ARG A 46 -8.24 -1.50 -3.13
CA ARG A 46 -8.95 -1.12 -1.91
C ARG A 46 -10.39 -0.87 -2.32
N ASN A 47 -11.29 -1.80 -1.97
CA ASN A 47 -12.73 -1.54 -2.10
C ASN A 47 -13.01 -0.23 -1.38
N LYS A 48 -13.31 0.82 -2.16
CA LYS A 48 -13.92 2.03 -1.66
C LYS A 48 -15.31 1.58 -1.23
N GLY A 49 -15.43 1.15 0.03
CA GLY A 49 -16.71 0.77 0.61
C GLY A 49 -17.72 1.87 0.33
N GLU A 50 -18.93 1.46 -0.05
CA GLU A 50 -20.12 2.28 0.03
C GLU A 50 -20.09 3.17 1.29
N GLY A 51 -20.27 4.48 1.12
CA GLY A 51 -20.45 5.40 2.24
C GLY A 51 -19.34 6.41 2.47
N PHE A 52 -18.89 7.10 1.42
CA PHE A 52 -18.46 8.50 1.58
C PHE A 52 -18.77 9.28 0.29
N ASN A 53 -19.95 9.90 0.26
CA ASN A 53 -20.22 11.05 -0.61
C ASN A 53 -19.72 12.28 0.17
N PRO A 54 -18.51 12.80 -0.10
CA PRO A 54 -18.20 14.16 0.31
C PRO A 54 -19.24 15.10 -0.35
N PRO A 55 -19.74 16.13 0.35
CA PRO A 55 -20.53 17.17 -0.29
C PRO A 55 -19.72 17.72 -1.48
N GLU A 56 -20.41 17.87 -2.61
CA GLU A 56 -19.90 18.36 -3.88
C GLU A 56 -18.97 19.57 -3.64
N PRO A 57 -17.65 19.46 -3.92
CA PRO A 57 -16.79 20.64 -3.92
C PRO A 57 -17.26 21.59 -5.03
N PRO A 58 -17.16 22.92 -4.82
CA PRO A 58 -17.55 23.90 -5.83
C PRO A 58 -16.85 23.59 -7.15
N ASN A 59 -17.59 23.71 -8.25
CA ASN A 59 -17.19 23.39 -9.62
C ASN A 59 -15.77 23.86 -9.98
N ASP A 60 -14.76 23.02 -9.74
CA ASP A 60 -13.37 23.29 -10.08
C ASP A 60 -13.14 22.98 -11.56
N ALA A 61 -12.88 24.03 -12.33
CA ALA A 61 -12.71 24.04 -13.79
C ALA A 61 -11.58 23.14 -14.36
N TRP A 62 -10.87 22.43 -13.49
CA TRP A 62 -9.76 21.53 -13.84
C TRP A 62 -10.11 20.04 -13.75
N SER A 63 -11.34 19.67 -13.37
CA SER A 63 -11.81 18.28 -13.38
C SER A 63 -13.09 18.10 -14.18
N THR A 64 -13.01 18.27 -15.50
CA THR A 64 -14.10 17.87 -16.42
C THR A 64 -13.82 16.46 -16.95
N PRO A 65 -14.65 15.44 -16.64
CA PRO A 65 -14.56 14.16 -17.33
C PRO A 65 -14.90 14.35 -18.83
N PRO A 66 -14.24 13.64 -19.76
CA PRO A 66 -14.47 13.83 -21.18
C PRO A 66 -15.92 13.49 -21.53
N GLN A 67 -16.67 14.50 -21.97
CA GLN A 67 -18.04 14.35 -22.43
C GLN A 67 -18.01 13.61 -23.76
N GLN A 68 -18.50 12.37 -23.76
CA GLN A 68 -18.60 11.52 -24.93
C GLN A 68 -19.54 12.18 -25.95
N ALA A 69 -18.94 12.87 -26.93
CA ALA A 69 -19.64 13.49 -28.05
C ALA A 69 -20.30 12.37 -28.87
N LYS A 70 -21.63 12.35 -28.84
CA LYS A 70 -22.44 11.53 -29.74
C LYS A 70 -22.53 12.30 -31.05
N GLU A 71 -21.58 12.08 -31.96
CA GLU A 71 -21.66 12.57 -33.34
C GLU A 71 -22.69 11.71 -34.09
N GLU A 72 -23.87 12.28 -34.29
CA GLU A 72 -24.87 11.81 -35.22
C GLU A 72 -24.36 12.03 -36.64
N VAL A 73 -24.21 10.95 -37.40
CA VAL A 73 -23.74 10.95 -38.79
C VAL A 73 -24.88 11.48 -39.67
N PRO A 74 -24.73 12.62 -40.37
CA PRO A 74 -25.71 13.03 -41.36
C PRO A 74 -25.38 12.32 -42.69
N PHE A 75 -26.28 11.38 -43.06
CA PHE A 75 -26.53 10.75 -44.38
C PHE A 75 -25.33 10.47 -45.31
#